data_AF-A0A017T6S9-F1
#
_entry.id   AF-A0A017T6S9-F1
#
_cell.length_a   1.000
_cell.length_b   1.000
_cell.length_c   1.000
_cell.angle_alpha   90.00
_cell.angle_beta   90.00
_cell.angle_gamma   90.00
#
_symmetry.space_group_name_H-M   'P 1'
#
loop_
_entity.id
_entity.type
_entity.pdbx_description
1 polymer ?
#
loop_
_entity_poly.entity_id
_entity_poly.type
_entity_poly.pdbx_seq_one_letter_code
_entity_poly.pdbx_strand_id
1 'polypeptide(L)'
;MRRRKDDEPPVPEDCTTCGACCFSTLPEYIRVFGIDHERMDDTAQALTHFVGNRCFMKIEDGHCAALRLDPVEGRFLCSIYAMRPDCCRALDRGSGACRGELHEKRERPLIALERLRRG
;
A
#
# COMPACT_ATOMS: atom_id res chain seq x y z
N MET A 1 0.50 -0.39 29.59
CA MET A 1 -0.85 -0.97 29.34
C MET A 1 -0.70 -2.04 28.26
N ARG A 2 -0.70 -3.34 28.63
CA ARG A 2 -0.66 -4.44 27.64
C ARG A 2 -2.07 -4.60 27.06
N ARG A 3 -2.26 -4.31 25.76
CA ARG A 3 -3.55 -4.55 25.07
C ARG A 3 -3.89 -6.04 25.11
N ARG A 4 -5.18 -6.35 25.21
CA ARG A 4 -5.67 -7.73 25.12
C ARG A 4 -5.52 -8.19 23.67
N LYS A 5 -5.23 -9.48 23.49
CA LYS A 5 -5.15 -10.15 22.18
C LYS A 5 -6.43 -9.96 21.34
N ASP A 6 -7.55 -9.68 22.00
CA ASP A 6 -8.88 -9.54 21.40
C ASP A 6 -9.10 -8.18 20.69
N ASP A 7 -8.19 -7.21 20.84
CA ASP A 7 -8.26 -5.90 20.18
C ASP A 7 -7.57 -5.87 18.79
N GLU A 8 -6.92 -6.96 18.40
CA GLU A 8 -6.15 -7.00 17.16
C GLU A 8 -7.10 -7.13 15.95
N PRO A 9 -7.00 -6.24 14.93
CA PRO A 9 -7.87 -6.32 13.77
C PRO A 9 -7.70 -7.67 13.07
N PRO A 10 -8.80 -8.26 12.56
CA PRO A 10 -8.71 -9.49 11.80
C PRO A 10 -7.87 -9.27 10.54
N VAL A 11 -7.02 -10.23 10.21
CA VAL A 11 -6.28 -10.24 8.95
C VAL A 11 -7.22 -10.71 7.85
N PRO A 12 -7.49 -9.92 6.81
CA PRO A 12 -8.33 -10.35 5.70
C PRO A 12 -7.74 -11.57 5.00
N GLU A 13 -8.59 -12.47 4.50
CA GLU A 13 -8.15 -13.60 3.67
C GLU A 13 -7.67 -13.12 2.30
N ASP A 14 -8.34 -12.10 1.77
CA ASP A 14 -8.04 -11.46 0.49
C ASP A 14 -7.46 -10.05 0.71
N CYS A 15 -6.18 -9.86 0.35
CA CYS A 15 -5.48 -8.59 0.51
C CYS A 15 -6.12 -7.44 -0.28
N THR A 16 -6.90 -7.73 -1.33
CA THR A 16 -7.58 -6.70 -2.13
C THR A 16 -8.74 -6.04 -1.40
N THR A 17 -9.12 -6.54 -0.22
CA THR A 17 -10.23 -5.99 0.59
C THR A 17 -9.80 -4.95 1.63
N CYS A 18 -8.52 -4.91 2.03
CA CYS A 18 -8.07 -3.95 3.04
C CYS A 18 -7.28 -2.78 2.49
N GLY A 19 -6.40 -3.00 1.50
CA GLY A 19 -5.51 -1.95 0.96
C GLY A 19 -4.53 -1.29 1.96
N ALA A 20 -4.53 -1.67 3.25
CA ALA A 20 -3.92 -0.89 4.34
C ALA A 20 -2.44 -0.56 4.10
N CYS A 21 -1.65 -1.53 3.62
CA CYS A 21 -0.21 -1.35 3.40
C CYS A 21 0.13 -0.36 2.29
N CYS A 22 -0.81 -0.04 1.40
CA CYS A 22 -0.62 0.93 0.32
C CYS A 22 -0.88 2.38 0.76
N PHE A 23 -1.42 2.61 1.97
CA PHE A 23 -1.72 3.97 2.46
C PHE A 23 -0.57 4.54 3.28
N SER A 24 -0.20 5.79 3.00
CA SER A 24 0.81 6.56 3.72
C SER A 24 0.73 8.02 3.29
N THR A 25 1.29 8.93 4.09
CA THR A 25 1.51 10.33 3.72
C THR A 25 3.00 10.65 3.57
N LEU A 26 3.88 9.67 3.82
CA LEU A 26 5.33 9.87 3.78
C LEU A 26 5.83 9.68 2.34
N PRO A 27 6.54 10.66 1.75
CA PRO A 27 7.08 10.53 0.39
C PRO A 27 8.20 9.47 0.28
N GLU A 28 8.81 9.08 1.40
CA GLU A 28 9.86 8.04 1.48
C GLU A 28 9.32 6.67 1.94
N TYR A 29 8.01 6.43 1.83
CA TYR A 29 7.36 5.26 2.44
C TYR A 29 7.76 3.91 1.82
N ILE A 30 7.70 3.78 0.49
CA ILE A 30 8.06 2.54 -0.21
C ILE A 30 9.35 2.78 -0.97
N ARG A 31 10.43 2.17 -0.49
CA ARG A 31 11.73 2.18 -1.15
C ARG A 31 11.67 1.35 -2.43
N VAL A 32 12.28 1.86 -3.49
CA VAL A 32 12.57 1.12 -4.72
C VAL A 32 14.09 0.99 -4.80
N PHE A 33 14.61 -0.24 -4.70
CA PHE A 33 16.04 -0.50 -4.84
C PHE A 33 16.45 -0.51 -6.32
N GLY A 34 17.75 -0.42 -6.62
CA GLY A 34 18.23 -0.48 -8.01
C GLY A 34 17.75 -1.73 -8.74
N ILE A 35 17.82 -2.89 -8.07
CA ILE A 35 17.34 -4.17 -8.61
C ILE A 35 15.82 -4.20 -8.86
N ASP A 36 15.04 -3.46 -8.05
CA ASP A 36 13.61 -3.30 -8.31
C ASP A 36 13.36 -2.46 -9.55
N HIS A 37 14.08 -1.33 -9.64
CA HIS A 37 13.93 -0.37 -10.73
C HIS A 37 14.35 -0.98 -12.07
N GLU A 38 15.40 -1.81 -12.11
CA GLU A 38 15.81 -2.55 -13.30
C GLU A 38 14.77 -3.58 -13.76
N ARG A 39 14.00 -4.15 -12.82
CA ARG A 39 12.92 -5.11 -13.11
C ARG A 39 11.62 -4.42 -13.57
N MET A 40 11.41 -3.16 -13.19
CA MET A 40 10.20 -2.41 -13.52
C MET A 40 10.15 -2.05 -15.00
N ASP A 41 8.97 -2.16 -15.59
CA ASP A 41 8.68 -1.57 -16.90
C ASP A 41 8.50 -0.03 -16.81
N ASP A 42 8.37 0.62 -17.96
CA ASP A 42 8.21 2.08 -18.05
C ASP A 42 7.00 2.60 -17.26
N THR A 43 5.92 1.82 -17.21
CA THR A 43 4.69 2.19 -16.47
C THR A 43 4.96 2.20 -14.97
N ALA A 44 5.64 1.19 -14.45
CA ALA A 44 6.02 1.11 -13.05
C ALA A 44 7.07 2.15 -12.67
N GLN A 45 8.08 2.38 -13.51
CA GLN A 45 9.11 3.41 -13.28
C GLN A 45 8.50 4.82 -13.23
N ALA A 46 7.51 5.13 -14.08
CA ALA A 46 6.81 6.42 -14.08
C ALA A 46 6.07 6.72 -12.76
N LEU A 47 5.75 5.70 -11.97
CA LEU A 47 5.12 5.81 -10.65
C LEU A 47 6.13 5.99 -9.51
N THR A 48 7.41 6.16 -9.83
CA THR A 48 8.48 6.40 -8.85
C THR A 48 8.98 7.83 -8.89
N HIS A 49 9.62 8.28 -7.80
CA HIS A 49 10.35 9.53 -7.74
C HIS A 49 11.71 9.35 -7.06
N PHE A 50 12.59 10.33 -7.20
CA PHE A 50 13.88 10.35 -6.52
C PHE A 50 13.90 11.47 -5.46
N VAL A 51 14.29 11.10 -4.24
CA VAL A 51 14.64 12.03 -3.16
C VAL A 51 16.15 11.95 -2.97
N GLY A 52 16.88 12.92 -3.54
CA GLY A 52 18.33 12.81 -3.69
C GLY A 52 18.71 11.63 -4.60
N ASN A 53 19.59 10.75 -4.14
CA ASN A 53 20.01 9.54 -4.88
C ASN A 53 19.13 8.31 -4.59
N ARG A 54 17.97 8.51 -3.96
CA ARG A 54 17.12 7.44 -3.45
C ARG A 54 15.76 7.44 -4.18
N CYS A 55 15.47 6.37 -4.94
CA CYS A 55 14.16 6.11 -5.57
C CYS A 55 13.07 5.55 -4.62
N PHE A 56 11.84 6.06 -4.71
CA PHE A 56 10.68 5.60 -3.93
C PHE A 56 9.42 5.57 -4.81
N MET A 57 8.41 4.78 -4.42
CA MET A 57 7.09 4.90 -5.04
C MET A 57 6.48 6.26 -4.69
N LYS A 58 5.83 6.91 -5.66
CA LYS A 58 5.03 8.11 -5.41
C LYS A 58 3.87 7.80 -4.48
N ILE A 59 3.57 8.76 -3.61
CA ILE A 59 2.39 8.79 -2.76
C ILE A 59 1.52 9.96 -3.22
N GLU A 60 0.30 9.67 -3.64
CA GLU A 60 -0.69 10.60 -4.16
C GLU A 60 -2.00 10.36 -3.40
N ASP A 61 -2.69 11.44 -3.01
CA ASP A 61 -3.96 11.38 -2.26
C ASP A 61 -3.94 10.48 -1.01
N GLY A 62 -2.77 10.35 -0.38
CA GLY A 62 -2.57 9.56 0.85
C GLY A 62 -2.38 8.06 0.64
N HIS A 63 -2.13 7.62 -0.61
CA HIS A 63 -1.77 6.24 -0.93
C HIS A 63 -0.73 6.15 -2.04
N CYS A 64 -0.17 4.95 -2.23
CA CYS A 64 0.74 4.68 -3.35
C CYS A 64 0.05 4.97 -4.69
N ALA A 65 0.74 5.65 -5.60
CA ALA A 65 0.23 6.00 -6.93
C ALA A 65 -0.13 4.76 -7.79
N ALA A 66 0.44 3.59 -7.46
CA ALA A 66 0.07 2.32 -8.09
C ALA A 66 -1.24 1.72 -7.58
N LEU A 67 -1.83 2.25 -6.52
CA LEU A 67 -3.07 1.72 -5.95
C LEU A 67 -4.27 2.23 -6.75
N ARG A 68 -5.05 1.29 -7.28
CA ARG A 68 -6.36 1.56 -7.87
C ARG A 68 -7.44 1.20 -6.87
N LEU A 69 -8.33 2.16 -6.62
CA LEU A 69 -9.49 2.00 -5.76
C LEU A 69 -10.70 1.73 -6.64
N ASP A 70 -11.42 0.66 -6.34
CA ASP A 70 -12.72 0.34 -6.93
C ASP A 70 -13.80 0.70 -5.90
N PRO A 71 -14.48 1.86 -6.03
CA PRO A 71 -15.54 2.26 -5.10
C PRO A 71 -16.81 1.39 -5.21
N VAL A 72 -17.04 0.74 -6.36
CA VAL A 72 -18.22 -0.10 -6.59
C VAL A 72 -18.08 -1.41 -5.81
N GLU A 73 -16.98 -2.13 -6.07
CA GLU A 73 -16.70 -3.43 -5.44
C GLU A 73 -16.00 -3.31 -4.08
N GLY A 74 -15.54 -2.09 -3.72
CA GLY A 74 -14.78 -1.85 -2.49
C GLY A 74 -13.41 -2.52 -2.49
N ARG A 75 -12.74 -2.56 -3.64
CA ARG A 75 -11.47 -3.28 -3.84
C ARG A 75 -10.28 -2.34 -4.00
N PHE A 76 -9.10 -2.85 -3.63
CA PHE A 76 -7.82 -2.18 -3.73
C PHE A 76 -6.86 -3.04 -4.56
N LEU A 77 -6.55 -2.57 -5.76
CA LEU A 77 -5.79 -3.34 -6.76
C LEU A 77 -4.51 -2.59 -7.12
N CYS A 78 -3.36 -3.27 -7.03
CA CYS A 78 -2.10 -2.69 -7.47
C CYS A 78 -1.99 -2.80 -9.00
N SER A 79 -1.88 -1.69 -9.70
CA SER A 79 -1.74 -1.66 -11.17
C SER A 79 -0.42 -2.28 -11.66
N ILE A 80 0.60 -2.34 -10.79
CA ILE A 80 1.93 -2.89 -11.10
C ILE A 80 2.22 -4.17 -10.31
N TYR A 81 1.19 -4.98 -10.01
CA TYR A 81 1.33 -6.12 -9.08
C TYR A 81 2.50 -7.05 -9.41
N ALA A 82 2.73 -7.32 -10.70
CA ALA A 82 3.83 -8.15 -11.20
C ALA A 82 5.21 -7.46 -11.12
N MET A 83 5.26 -6.13 -11.07
CA MET A 83 6.47 -5.29 -11.02
C MET A 83 6.71 -4.64 -9.65
N ARG A 84 5.95 -5.04 -8.62
CA ARG A 84 6.09 -4.52 -7.25
C ARG A 84 7.55 -4.54 -6.78
N PRO A 85 8.02 -3.50 -6.07
CA PRO A 85 9.32 -3.53 -5.45
C PRO A 85 9.36 -4.61 -4.35
N ASP A 86 10.56 -5.07 -4.01
CA ASP A 86 10.75 -6.18 -3.07
C ASP A 86 10.19 -5.87 -1.68
N CYS A 87 10.19 -4.60 -1.24
CA CYS A 87 9.52 -4.17 -0.02
C CYS A 87 8.03 -4.55 0.01
N CYS A 88 7.34 -4.43 -1.12
CA CYS A 88 5.92 -4.79 -1.24
C CYS A 88 5.72 -6.30 -1.39
N ARG A 89 6.69 -7.03 -1.96
CA ARG A 89 6.63 -8.49 -2.09
C ARG A 89 6.88 -9.20 -0.76
N ALA A 90 7.80 -8.67 0.05
CA ALA A 90 8.17 -9.21 1.34
C ALA A 90 7.09 -9.03 2.42
N LEU A 91 6.05 -8.23 2.15
CA LEU A 91 4.95 -8.03 3.09
C LEU A 91 3.99 -9.23 3.06
N ASP A 92 4.29 -10.24 3.87
CA ASP A 92 3.46 -11.42 4.00
C ASP A 92 2.15 -11.13 4.75
N ARG A 93 1.04 -11.67 4.21
CA ARG A 93 -0.28 -11.58 4.82
C ARG A 93 -0.26 -12.21 6.22
N GLY A 94 -0.69 -11.45 7.21
CA GLY A 94 -0.71 -11.90 8.61
C GLY A 94 0.67 -11.99 9.26
N SER A 95 1.72 -11.45 8.64
CA SER A 95 2.97 -11.17 9.35
C SER A 95 2.79 -10.06 10.40
N GLY A 96 3.79 -9.86 11.26
CA GLY A 96 3.80 -8.74 12.20
C GLY A 96 3.73 -7.37 11.50
N ALA A 97 4.38 -7.24 10.33
CA ALA A 97 4.30 -6.03 9.52
C ALA A 97 2.88 -5.82 8.96
N CYS A 98 2.24 -6.86 8.42
CA CYS A 98 0.84 -6.78 7.96
C CYS A 98 -0.12 -6.37 9.09
N ARG A 99 0.06 -6.93 10.29
CA ARG A 99 -0.74 -6.56 11.48
C ARG A 99 -0.50 -5.12 11.91
N GLY A 100 0.74 -4.65 11.88
CA GLY A 100 1.07 -3.25 12.15
C GLY A 100 0.37 -2.30 11.17
N GLU A 101 0.41 -2.62 9.88
CA GLU A 101 -0.30 -1.84 8.85
C GLU A 101 -1.81 -1.81 9.08
N LEU A 102 -2.44 -2.96 9.39
CA LEU A 102 -3.85 -3.02 9.73
C LEU A 102 -4.18 -2.24 11.01
N HIS A 103 -3.33 -2.30 12.02
CA HIS A 103 -3.52 -1.57 13.27
C HIS A 103 -3.52 -0.05 13.04
N GLU A 104 -2.53 0.44 12.31
CA GLU A 104 -2.27 1.87 12.12
C GLU A 104 -3.17 2.51 11.04
N LYS A 105 -3.62 1.72 10.05
CA LYS A 105 -4.09 2.31 8.78
C LYS A 105 -5.43 1.78 8.28
N ARG A 106 -6.06 0.78 8.91
CA ARG A 106 -7.31 0.15 8.40
C ARG A 106 -8.46 1.12 8.08
N GLU A 107 -8.50 2.29 8.70
CA GLU A 107 -9.55 3.29 8.45
C GLU A 107 -9.29 4.14 7.20
N ARG A 108 -8.02 4.35 6.81
CA ARG A 108 -7.65 5.21 5.67
C ARG A 108 -8.24 4.71 4.34
N PRO A 109 -8.16 3.40 4.00
CA PRO A 109 -8.79 2.83 2.82
C PRO A 109 -10.31 3.04 2.78
N LEU A 110 -11.00 2.88 3.92
CA LEU A 110 -12.45 3.03 4.02
C LEU A 110 -12.88 4.47 3.75
N ILE A 111 -12.16 5.43 4.35
CA ILE A 111 -12.40 6.87 4.12
C ILE A 111 -12.17 7.23 2.66
N ALA A 112 -11.13 6.67 2.02
CA ALA A 112 -10.83 6.94 0.61
C ALA A 112 -11.94 6.43 -0.33
N LEU A 113 -12.44 5.20 -0.11
CA LEU A 113 -13.58 4.68 -0.88
C LEU A 113 -14.84 5.52 -0.70
N GLU A 114 -15.13 5.93 0.54
CA GLU A 114 -16.30 6.75 0.83
C GLU A 114 -16.25 8.11 0.14
N ARG A 115 -15.07 8.73 0.05
CA ARG A 115 -14.88 9.97 -0.71
C ARG A 115 -15.18 9.78 -2.20
N LEU A 116 -14.71 8.68 -2.80
CA LEU A 116 -14.96 8.38 -4.21
C LEU A 116 -16.42 8.06 -4.52
N ARG A 117 -17.17 7.49 -3.56
CA ARG A 117 -18.61 7.20 -3.72
C ARG A 117 -19.49 8.43 -3.66
N ARG A 118 -19.01 9.50 -3.05
CA ARG A 118 -19.75 10.76 -2.84
C ARG A 118 -19.47 11.82 -3.92
N GLY A 119 -18.41 11.63 -4.70
CA GLY A 119 -18.08 12.48 -5.86
C GLY A 119 -18.77 11.97 -7.12
#